data_AF-A0A1A7XA86-F1
#
_entry.id   AF-A0A1A7XA86-F1
#
_cell.length_a   1.000
_cell.length_b   1.000
_cell.length_c   1.000
_cell.angle_alpha   90.00
_cell.angle_beta   90.00
_cell.angle_gamma   90.00
#
_symmetry.space_group_name_H-M   'P 1'
#
loop_
_entity.id
_entity.type
_entity.pdbx_description
1 polymer ?
#
loop_
_entity_poly.entity_id
_entity_poly.type
_entity_poly.pdbx_seq_one_letter_code
_entity_poly.pdbx_strand_id
1 'polypeptide(L)'
;MNYAMCSEQTALPRDVVKWLQSLLLSVYPKNVRRDLSNGYLLAEIFSHYYPREFSLHLYDKGVSLSAKQKNWSQIQQFIKKHNLHLMKEAIDGTIHCKPGAAELLVQEVYTILTNQRATDVRRREARFSDEEYQKQLPSVARSTASKAIKNNLTATEITAEPDISTNQRKAQIILRRHLEHKAAEKILNPGRFQVRCDRNQLVAELPKASNQDEEYCNRPSSGKTDSNLSTRTGTSDSFKEIKVNQPVRHSLLDY
;
A
#
# COMPACT_ATOMS: atom_id res chain seq x y z
N MET A 1 13.60 15.63 -5.57
CA MET A 1 13.78 16.05 -4.16
C MET A 1 13.98 14.80 -3.32
N ASN A 2 15.18 14.63 -2.75
CA ASN A 2 15.46 13.55 -1.80
C ASN A 2 15.02 14.02 -0.42
N TYR A 3 13.84 13.58 0.03
CA TYR A 3 13.45 13.76 1.42
C TYR A 3 14.34 12.87 2.29
N ALA A 4 14.89 13.44 3.36
CA ALA A 4 15.70 12.72 4.32
C ALA A 4 14.84 11.61 4.97
N MET A 5 15.06 10.38 4.51
CA MET A 5 14.49 9.20 5.15
C MET A 5 15.09 9.09 6.55
N CYS A 6 14.30 8.71 7.54
CA CYS A 6 14.84 8.11 8.75
C CYS A 6 15.43 6.75 8.34
N SER A 7 16.72 6.76 7.99
CA SER A 7 17.38 5.70 7.21
C SER A 7 18.02 4.59 8.06
N GLU A 8 17.75 4.57 9.37
CA GLU A 8 18.43 3.68 10.32
C GLU A 8 18.20 2.17 10.08
N GLN A 9 17.19 1.79 9.27
CA GLN A 9 16.75 0.40 9.12
C GLN A 9 16.64 -0.11 7.67
N THR A 10 17.08 0.66 6.66
CA THR A 10 17.13 0.19 5.26
C THR A 10 18.50 -0.34 4.83
N ALA A 11 19.49 -0.27 5.71
CA ALA A 11 20.84 -0.79 5.48
C ALA A 11 21.07 -2.04 6.33
N LEU A 12 21.75 -3.05 5.75
CA LEU A 12 22.21 -4.20 6.52
C LEU A 12 23.30 -3.76 7.53
N PRO A 13 23.34 -4.31 8.75
CA PRO A 13 24.43 -4.07 9.69
C PRO A 13 25.79 -4.41 9.08
N ARG A 14 26.83 -3.65 9.45
CA ARG A 14 28.17 -3.76 8.84
C ARG A 14 28.73 -5.18 8.89
N ASP A 15 28.49 -5.93 9.96
CA ASP A 15 29.03 -7.28 10.11
C ASP A 15 28.26 -8.31 9.27
N VAL A 16 26.96 -8.09 9.05
CA VAL A 16 26.15 -8.84 8.07
C VAL A 16 26.65 -8.57 6.64
N VAL A 17 26.99 -7.32 6.32
CA VAL A 17 27.57 -6.95 5.01
C VAL A 17 28.91 -7.65 4.78
N LYS A 18 29.83 -7.61 5.75
CA LYS A 18 31.11 -8.35 5.67
C LYS A 18 30.89 -9.85 5.51
N TRP A 19 29.96 -10.42 6.26
CA TRP A 19 29.62 -11.83 6.18
C TRP A 19 29.15 -12.22 4.77
N LEU A 20 28.20 -11.48 4.19
CA LEU A 20 27.78 -11.70 2.79
C LEU A 20 28.93 -11.59 1.79
N GLN A 21 29.89 -10.67 2.00
CA GLN A 21 31.09 -10.56 1.18
C GLN A 21 32.02 -11.78 1.34
N SER A 22 32.14 -12.32 2.56
CA SER A 22 32.99 -13.49 2.84
C SER A 22 32.49 -14.80 2.23
N LEU A 23 31.19 -14.90 1.90
CA LEU A 23 30.61 -16.08 1.26
C LEU A 23 30.99 -16.23 -0.23
N LEU A 24 31.51 -15.20 -0.88
CA LEU A 24 31.85 -15.22 -2.32
C LEU A 24 30.67 -15.63 -3.23
N LEU A 25 29.46 -15.13 -2.93
CA LEU A 25 28.24 -15.35 -3.70
C LEU A 25 28.41 -14.94 -5.18
N SER A 26 27.76 -15.66 -6.09
CA SER A 26 27.77 -15.43 -7.55
C SER A 26 27.40 -14.00 -7.95
N VAL A 27 26.52 -13.35 -7.18
CA VAL A 27 26.18 -11.93 -7.32
C VAL A 27 26.07 -11.30 -5.94
N TYR A 28 26.85 -10.26 -5.68
CA TYR A 28 26.68 -9.44 -4.48
C TYR A 28 25.39 -8.59 -4.58
N PRO A 29 24.45 -8.69 -3.61
CA PRO A 29 23.17 -7.99 -3.67
C PRO A 29 23.36 -6.47 -3.53
N LYS A 30 23.05 -5.73 -4.60
CA LYS A 30 23.08 -4.26 -4.60
C LYS A 30 21.78 -3.66 -4.07
N ASN A 31 20.68 -4.40 -4.21
CA ASN A 31 19.35 -4.05 -3.73
C ASN A 31 18.77 -5.26 -3.00
N VAL A 32 19.17 -5.44 -1.74
CA VAL A 32 18.82 -6.58 -0.86
C VAL A 32 17.35 -6.98 -1.01
N ARG A 33 16.43 -6.02 -0.90
CA ARG A 33 14.99 -6.21 -1.08
C ARG A 33 14.57 -6.79 -2.43
N ARG A 34 15.16 -6.34 -3.55
CA ARG A 34 14.84 -6.88 -4.88
C ARG A 34 15.54 -8.20 -5.12
N ASP A 35 16.84 -8.25 -4.84
CA ASP A 35 17.74 -9.33 -5.26
C ASP A 35 17.46 -10.62 -4.46
N LEU A 36 17.09 -10.51 -3.18
CA LEU A 36 16.68 -11.66 -2.36
C LEU A 36 15.23 -12.09 -2.58
N SER A 37 14.37 -11.26 -3.16
CA SER A 37 12.92 -11.58 -3.29
C SER A 37 12.63 -12.86 -4.05
N ASN A 38 13.53 -13.29 -4.94
CA ASN A 38 13.39 -14.55 -5.68
C ASN A 38 13.79 -15.80 -4.85
N GLY A 39 14.58 -15.65 -3.79
CA GLY A 39 15.07 -16.75 -2.97
C GLY A 39 16.35 -17.44 -3.47
N TYR A 40 16.76 -17.31 -4.74
CA TYR A 40 17.98 -17.94 -5.28
C TYR A 40 19.24 -17.58 -4.48
N LEU A 41 19.48 -16.29 -4.23
CA LEU A 41 20.62 -15.84 -3.42
C LEU A 41 20.56 -16.37 -1.97
N LEU A 42 19.37 -16.62 -1.44
CA LEU A 42 19.22 -17.20 -0.10
C LEU A 42 19.52 -18.71 -0.11
N ALA A 43 19.11 -19.41 -1.17
CA ALA A 43 19.52 -20.79 -1.43
C ALA A 43 21.03 -20.92 -1.65
N GLU A 44 21.66 -19.94 -2.30
CA GLU A 44 23.12 -19.84 -2.44
C GLU A 44 23.80 -19.68 -1.08
N ILE A 45 23.36 -18.72 -0.25
CA ILE A 45 23.82 -18.54 1.14
C ILE A 45 23.72 -19.86 1.92
N PHE A 46 22.56 -20.54 1.90
CA PHE A 46 22.41 -21.82 2.60
C PHE A 46 23.27 -22.94 2.00
N SER A 47 23.57 -22.93 0.70
CA SER A 47 24.42 -23.97 0.07
C SER A 47 25.86 -23.96 0.58
N HIS A 48 26.38 -22.82 1.03
CA HIS A 48 27.71 -22.75 1.67
C HIS A 48 27.74 -23.51 3.01
N TYR A 49 26.62 -23.54 3.74
CA TYR A 49 26.52 -24.20 5.05
C TYR A 49 25.96 -25.64 4.94
N TYR A 50 25.10 -25.89 3.95
CA TYR A 50 24.39 -27.16 3.74
C TYR A 50 24.51 -27.64 2.27
N PRO A 51 25.74 -27.87 1.75
CA PRO A 51 25.97 -28.15 0.33
C PRO A 51 25.34 -29.45 -0.16
N ARG A 52 25.03 -30.39 0.74
CA ARG A 52 24.32 -31.64 0.43
C ARG A 52 22.81 -31.49 0.31
N GLU A 53 22.25 -30.37 0.77
CA GLU A 53 20.79 -30.15 0.82
C GLU A 53 20.31 -29.07 -0.15
N PHE A 54 21.18 -28.14 -0.53
CA PHE A 54 20.89 -27.12 -1.54
C PHE A 54 21.57 -27.42 -2.86
N SER A 55 20.84 -28.01 -3.79
CA SER A 55 21.29 -28.14 -5.18
C SER A 55 20.79 -26.94 -6.00
N LEU A 56 21.69 -26.01 -6.30
CA LEU A 56 21.36 -24.72 -6.94
C LEU A 56 20.70 -24.82 -8.33
N HIS A 57 20.79 -25.98 -8.99
CA HIS A 57 20.12 -26.23 -10.27
C HIS A 57 18.58 -26.39 -10.13
N LEU A 58 18.07 -26.62 -8.92
CA LEU A 58 16.63 -26.71 -8.62
C LEU A 58 15.97 -25.34 -8.40
N TYR A 59 16.78 -24.27 -8.34
CA TYR A 59 16.36 -22.91 -8.05
C TYR A 59 16.41 -22.04 -9.32
N ASP A 60 15.29 -21.42 -9.66
CA ASP A 60 15.17 -20.59 -10.86
C ASP A 60 15.63 -19.15 -10.59
N LYS A 61 16.44 -18.57 -11.48
CA LYS A 61 16.86 -17.15 -11.44
C LYS A 61 15.79 -16.20 -12.00
N GLY A 62 14.68 -16.73 -12.52
CA GLY A 62 13.57 -15.99 -13.13
C GLY A 62 12.86 -15.01 -12.18
N VAL A 63 12.37 -13.91 -12.74
CA VAL A 63 11.75 -12.81 -11.97
C VAL A 63 10.23 -12.97 -11.74
N SER A 64 9.61 -14.00 -12.34
CA SER A 64 8.16 -14.22 -12.26
C SER A 64 7.72 -14.66 -10.87
N LEU A 65 6.50 -14.27 -10.45
CA LEU A 65 5.97 -14.61 -9.12
C LEU A 65 5.94 -16.13 -8.88
N SER A 66 5.58 -16.91 -9.90
CA SER A 66 5.58 -18.39 -9.83
C SER A 66 6.98 -18.97 -9.58
N ALA A 67 8.02 -18.45 -10.26
CA ALA A 67 9.40 -18.87 -10.00
C ALA A 67 9.83 -18.54 -8.56
N LYS A 68 9.48 -17.35 -8.05
CA LYS A 68 9.71 -17.00 -6.63
C LYS A 68 8.99 -17.99 -5.71
N GLN A 69 7.69 -18.20 -5.88
CA GLN A 69 6.89 -19.09 -5.04
C GLN A 69 7.49 -20.51 -5.02
N LYS A 70 7.89 -21.06 -6.17
CA LYS A 70 8.55 -22.38 -6.26
C LYS A 70 9.87 -22.43 -5.49
N ASN A 71 10.73 -21.43 -5.62
CA ASN A 71 11.99 -21.34 -4.87
C ASN A 71 11.73 -21.25 -3.36
N TRP A 72 10.81 -20.38 -2.94
CA TRP A 72 10.49 -20.16 -1.54
C TRP A 72 9.80 -21.36 -0.89
N SER A 73 8.98 -22.13 -1.61
CA SER A 73 8.42 -23.39 -1.09
C SER A 73 9.52 -24.40 -0.73
N GLN A 74 10.57 -24.53 -1.56
CA GLN A 74 11.73 -25.39 -1.27
C GLN A 74 12.52 -24.88 -0.05
N ILE A 75 12.78 -23.57 0.01
CA ILE A 75 13.47 -22.93 1.15
C ILE A 75 12.67 -23.11 2.45
N GLN A 76 11.36 -22.92 2.44
CA GLN A 76 10.49 -23.11 3.60
C GLN A 76 10.45 -24.58 4.06
N GLN A 77 10.49 -25.54 3.13
CA GLN A 77 10.61 -26.96 3.47
C GLN A 77 11.95 -27.28 4.16
N PHE A 78 13.06 -26.71 3.67
CA PHE A 78 14.37 -26.81 4.33
C PHE A 78 14.36 -26.17 5.74
N ILE A 79 13.86 -24.95 5.87
CA ILE A 79 13.73 -24.21 7.15
C ILE A 79 12.97 -25.07 8.17
N LYS A 80 11.85 -25.66 7.76
CA LYS A 80 11.04 -26.56 8.60
C LYS A 80 11.80 -27.84 8.97
N LYS A 81 12.50 -28.47 8.02
CA LYS A 81 13.28 -29.70 8.23
C LYS A 81 14.40 -29.51 9.27
N HIS A 82 15.06 -28.35 9.26
CA HIS A 82 16.17 -28.02 10.16
C HIS A 82 15.74 -27.27 11.44
N ASN A 83 14.43 -27.09 11.66
CA ASN A 83 13.89 -26.33 12.80
C ASN A 83 14.49 -24.92 12.92
N LEU A 84 14.72 -24.25 11.78
CA LEU A 84 15.26 -22.89 11.75
C LEU A 84 14.13 -21.89 12.06
N HIS A 85 14.32 -21.07 13.10
CA HIS A 85 13.31 -20.16 13.62
C HIS A 85 13.37 -18.79 12.93
N LEU A 86 12.92 -18.73 11.69
CA LEU A 86 12.77 -17.50 10.90
C LEU A 86 11.33 -16.97 11.00
N MET A 87 11.18 -15.64 11.02
CA MET A 87 9.87 -15.00 11.10
C MET A 87 9.13 -15.12 9.75
N LYS A 88 7.90 -15.65 9.79
CA LYS A 88 7.09 -15.93 8.60
C LYS A 88 6.77 -14.64 7.82
N GLU A 89 6.51 -13.58 8.56
CA GLU A 89 6.23 -12.24 8.05
C GLU A 89 7.43 -11.66 7.29
N ALA A 90 8.67 -11.98 7.70
CA ALA A 90 9.88 -11.55 7.01
C ALA A 90 10.07 -12.32 5.70
N ILE A 91 9.77 -13.63 5.69
CA ILE A 91 9.77 -14.45 4.47
C ILE A 91 8.72 -13.94 3.47
N ASP A 92 7.46 -13.79 3.91
CA ASP A 92 6.35 -13.26 3.10
C ASP A 92 6.67 -11.85 2.56
N GLY A 93 7.10 -10.95 3.44
CA GLY A 93 7.52 -9.61 3.05
C GLY A 93 8.69 -9.62 2.06
N THR A 94 9.62 -10.56 2.15
CA THR A 94 10.75 -10.69 1.21
C THR A 94 10.28 -11.12 -0.18
N ILE A 95 9.42 -12.14 -0.26
CA ILE A 95 8.79 -12.60 -1.53
C ILE A 95 8.14 -11.42 -2.26
N HIS A 96 7.43 -10.61 -1.48
CA HIS A 96 6.62 -9.48 -1.95
C HIS A 96 7.35 -8.13 -2.00
N CYS A 97 8.68 -8.12 -1.82
CA CYS A 97 9.53 -6.93 -1.86
C CYS A 97 9.09 -5.80 -0.89
N LYS A 98 8.53 -6.14 0.28
CA LYS A 98 8.19 -5.17 1.33
C LYS A 98 9.45 -4.52 1.91
N PRO A 99 9.43 -3.22 2.25
CA PRO A 99 10.59 -2.53 2.82
C PRO A 99 10.96 -3.13 4.19
N GLY A 100 12.26 -3.39 4.42
CA GLY A 100 12.79 -3.91 5.68
C GLY A 100 12.67 -5.43 5.85
N ALA A 101 11.85 -6.11 5.04
CA ALA A 101 11.60 -7.55 5.19
C ALA A 101 12.81 -8.41 4.81
N ALA A 102 13.44 -8.10 3.67
CA ALA A 102 14.64 -8.81 3.23
C ALA A 102 15.82 -8.49 4.14
N GLU A 103 15.94 -7.22 4.56
CA GLU A 103 17.01 -6.75 5.44
C GLU A 103 16.95 -7.43 6.81
N LEU A 104 15.75 -7.61 7.37
CA LEU A 104 15.56 -8.35 8.63
C LEU A 104 15.77 -9.86 8.44
N LEU A 105 15.27 -10.45 7.35
CA LEU A 105 15.44 -11.88 7.08
C LEU A 105 16.93 -12.27 6.98
N VAL A 106 17.75 -11.45 6.32
CA VAL A 106 19.21 -11.68 6.25
C VAL A 106 19.84 -11.59 7.63
N GLN A 107 19.39 -10.68 8.51
CA GLN A 107 19.91 -10.58 9.88
C GLN A 107 19.54 -11.80 10.71
N GLU A 108 18.32 -12.33 10.58
CA GLU A 108 17.92 -13.58 11.23
C GLU A 108 18.75 -14.77 10.71
N VAL A 109 18.94 -14.88 9.39
CA VAL A 109 19.74 -15.95 8.77
C VAL A 109 21.22 -15.86 9.15
N TYR A 110 21.82 -14.66 9.15
CA TYR A 110 23.17 -14.44 9.68
C TYR A 110 23.28 -14.91 11.14
N THR A 111 22.31 -14.52 11.99
CA THR A 111 22.31 -14.88 13.42
C THR A 111 22.22 -16.39 13.61
N ILE A 112 21.38 -17.07 12.83
CA ILE A 112 21.22 -18.52 12.86
C ILE A 112 22.48 -19.26 12.37
N LEU A 113 23.06 -18.83 11.24
CA LEU A 113 24.16 -19.55 10.58
C LEU A 113 25.54 -19.29 11.22
N THR A 114 25.73 -18.13 11.86
CA THR A 114 27.00 -17.78 12.52
C THR A 114 26.97 -17.90 14.03
N ASN A 115 25.77 -18.04 14.62
CA ASN A 115 25.51 -17.96 16.07
C ASN A 115 25.98 -16.62 16.71
N GLN A 116 26.19 -15.59 15.90
CA GLN A 116 26.54 -14.24 16.33
C GLN A 116 25.32 -13.34 16.28
N ARG A 117 25.02 -12.60 17.35
CA ARG A 117 23.97 -11.58 17.30
C ARG A 117 24.50 -10.37 16.54
N ALA A 118 23.88 -10.04 15.40
CA ALA A 118 23.99 -8.70 14.85
C ALA A 118 23.54 -7.68 15.92
N THR A 119 24.24 -6.55 16.02
CA THR A 119 23.98 -5.54 17.05
C THR A 119 22.53 -5.08 17.02
N ASP A 120 21.85 -5.30 18.14
CA ASP A 120 20.48 -4.91 18.45
C ASP A 120 19.45 -5.27 17.35
N VAL A 121 19.28 -6.58 17.08
CA VAL A 121 18.05 -7.11 16.45
C VAL A 121 16.89 -6.86 17.41
N ARG A 122 16.40 -5.63 17.40
CA ARG A 122 15.23 -5.20 18.15
C ARG A 122 14.02 -5.84 17.47
N ARG A 123 13.67 -7.05 17.91
CA ARG A 123 12.44 -7.80 17.57
C ARG A 123 11.19 -7.08 18.12
N ARG A 124 11.06 -5.79 17.79
CA ARG A 124 9.78 -5.10 17.69
C ARG A 124 8.96 -5.90 16.67
N GLU A 125 7.66 -5.99 16.90
CA GLU A 125 6.74 -6.63 15.97
C GLU A 125 6.92 -6.02 14.57
N ALA A 126 7.58 -6.74 13.66
CA ALA A 126 7.93 -6.21 12.34
C ALA A 126 6.70 -6.28 11.43
N ARG A 127 5.73 -5.42 11.74
CA ARG A 127 4.55 -5.18 10.91
C ARG A 127 5.04 -4.39 9.70
N PHE A 128 5.48 -5.10 8.65
CA PHE A 128 6.00 -4.52 7.39
C PHE A 128 4.95 -3.67 6.68
N SER A 129 4.77 -2.46 7.20
CA SER A 129 3.64 -1.57 6.98
C SER A 129 4.10 -0.13 7.17
N ASP A 130 3.45 0.81 6.50
CA ASP A 130 3.85 2.23 6.57
C ASP A 130 3.34 2.95 7.83
N GLU A 131 2.73 2.23 8.79
CA GLU A 131 2.02 2.81 9.95
C GLU A 131 2.89 3.73 10.81
N GLU A 132 4.10 3.32 11.17
CA GLU A 132 5.01 4.12 12.02
C GLU A 132 5.45 5.40 11.30
N TYR A 133 5.74 5.30 10.00
CA TYR A 133 6.01 6.45 9.14
C TYR A 133 4.80 7.39 9.03
N GLN A 134 3.58 6.86 8.80
CA GLN A 134 2.36 7.68 8.76
C GLN A 134 2.05 8.39 10.09
N LYS A 135 2.45 7.80 11.24
CA LYS A 135 2.30 8.46 12.56
C LYS A 135 3.21 9.69 12.68
N GLN A 136 4.45 9.60 12.20
CA GLN A 136 5.43 10.69 12.21
C GLN A 136 5.07 11.84 11.26
N LEU A 137 4.32 11.57 10.18
CA LEU A 137 3.92 12.60 9.22
C LEU A 137 2.86 13.59 9.74
N PRO A 138 2.97 14.88 9.38
CA PRO A 138 1.90 15.86 9.57
C PRO A 138 0.58 15.45 8.89
N SER A 139 -0.54 15.88 9.46
CA SER A 139 -1.92 15.57 9.02
C SER A 139 -2.18 15.72 7.51
N VAL A 140 -1.61 16.77 6.90
CA VAL A 140 -1.71 17.12 5.48
C VAL A 140 -0.86 16.25 4.55
N ALA A 141 0.21 15.61 5.07
CA ALA A 141 1.15 14.80 4.31
C ALA A 141 0.85 13.29 4.38
N ARG A 142 -0.07 12.87 5.26
CA ARG A 142 -0.46 11.46 5.44
C ARG A 142 -1.15 10.91 4.19
N SER A 143 -0.89 9.62 3.90
CA SER A 143 -1.52 8.88 2.80
C SER A 143 -3.04 8.92 2.84
N THR A 144 -3.69 9.01 1.67
CA THR A 144 -5.13 8.74 1.51
C THR A 144 -5.44 7.25 1.68
N ALA A 145 -6.71 6.89 1.90
CA ALA A 145 -7.14 5.49 2.04
C ALA A 145 -6.64 4.58 0.90
N SER A 146 -6.83 5.00 -0.36
CA SER A 146 -6.37 4.26 -1.53
C SER A 146 -4.84 4.12 -1.59
N LYS A 147 -4.10 5.13 -1.11
CA LYS A 147 -2.64 5.08 -1.05
C LYS A 147 -2.15 4.19 0.10
N ALA A 148 -2.83 4.20 1.25
CA ALA A 148 -2.56 3.29 2.37
C ALA A 148 -2.74 1.82 1.95
N ILE A 149 -3.82 1.47 1.23
CA ILE A 149 -3.99 0.12 0.68
C ILE A 149 -2.82 -0.23 -0.25
N LYS A 150 -2.50 0.63 -1.23
CA LYS A 150 -1.39 0.40 -2.19
C LYS A 150 0.01 0.31 -1.55
N ASN A 151 0.22 0.92 -0.39
CA ASN A 151 1.51 0.86 0.33
C ASN A 151 1.66 -0.42 1.16
N ASN A 152 0.56 -0.98 1.67
CA ASN A 152 0.59 -2.07 2.66
C ASN A 152 0.16 -3.43 2.09
N LEU A 153 -0.53 -3.45 0.95
CA LEU A 153 -0.94 -4.66 0.22
C LEU A 153 -0.44 -4.55 -1.22
N THR A 154 0.61 -5.32 -1.54
CA THR A 154 1.23 -5.32 -2.86
C THR A 154 0.38 -6.11 -3.87
N ALA A 155 0.53 -5.79 -5.16
CA ALA A 155 -0.13 -6.54 -6.22
C ALA A 155 0.29 -8.03 -6.23
N THR A 156 1.54 -8.33 -5.87
CA THR A 156 2.02 -9.71 -5.82
C THR A 156 1.42 -10.51 -4.67
N GLU A 157 1.09 -9.90 -3.52
CA GLU A 157 0.33 -10.57 -2.45
C GLU A 157 -1.07 -10.95 -2.93
N ILE A 158 -1.74 -10.03 -3.64
CA ILE A 158 -3.09 -10.27 -4.20
C ILE A 158 -3.05 -11.38 -5.25
N THR A 159 -2.01 -11.45 -6.08
CA THR A 159 -1.86 -12.53 -7.08
C THR A 159 -1.40 -13.86 -6.47
N ALA A 160 -0.66 -13.85 -5.35
CA ALA A 160 -0.21 -15.06 -4.67
C ALA A 160 -1.31 -15.76 -3.88
N GLU A 161 -2.27 -14.98 -3.37
CA GLU A 161 -3.44 -15.46 -2.62
C GLU A 161 -4.64 -15.60 -3.59
N PRO A 162 -5.07 -16.83 -3.96
CA PRO A 162 -6.16 -17.01 -4.92
C PRO A 162 -7.54 -16.70 -4.33
N ASP A 163 -7.70 -16.72 -3.00
CA ASP A 163 -8.96 -16.38 -2.36
C ASP A 163 -9.22 -14.86 -2.38
N ILE A 164 -10.31 -14.48 -3.02
CA ILE A 164 -10.78 -13.09 -3.10
C ILE A 164 -11.21 -12.59 -1.71
N SER A 165 -11.76 -13.47 -0.86
CA SER A 165 -12.31 -13.10 0.45
C SER A 165 -11.23 -12.71 1.47
N THR A 166 -10.11 -13.43 1.49
CA THR A 166 -8.94 -13.09 2.33
C THR A 166 -8.29 -11.79 1.86
N ASN A 167 -8.15 -11.58 0.54
CA ASN A 167 -7.62 -10.34 -0.02
C ASN A 167 -8.53 -9.13 0.27
N GLN A 168 -9.85 -9.28 0.17
CA GLN A 168 -10.82 -8.27 0.61
C GLN A 168 -10.67 -7.98 2.10
N ARG A 169 -10.53 -9.00 2.95
CA ARG A 169 -10.32 -8.84 4.40
C ARG A 169 -9.02 -8.09 4.72
N LYS A 170 -7.90 -8.42 4.04
CA LYS A 170 -6.61 -7.69 4.15
C LYS A 170 -6.81 -6.20 3.83
N ALA A 171 -7.49 -5.88 2.73
CA ALA A 171 -7.77 -4.50 2.34
C ALA A 171 -8.70 -3.76 3.34
N GLN A 172 -9.74 -4.43 3.84
CA GLN A 172 -10.66 -3.89 4.85
C GLN A 172 -9.95 -3.56 6.18
N ILE A 173 -8.99 -4.39 6.62
CA ILE A 173 -8.19 -4.13 7.83
C ILE A 173 -7.34 -2.85 7.66
N ILE A 174 -6.71 -2.67 6.50
CA ILE A 174 -5.92 -1.46 6.19
C ILE A 174 -6.83 -0.22 6.15
N LEU A 175 -7.99 -0.33 5.48
CA LEU A 175 -8.97 0.75 5.40
C LEU A 175 -9.50 1.17 6.78
N ARG A 176 -9.86 0.20 7.63
CA ARG A 176 -10.33 0.45 8.99
C ARG A 176 -9.29 1.22 9.81
N ARG A 177 -8.04 0.75 9.82
CA ARG A 177 -6.93 1.43 10.53
C ARG A 177 -6.72 2.86 10.04
N HIS A 178 -6.83 3.09 8.73
CA HIS A 178 -6.75 4.44 8.16
C HIS A 178 -7.89 5.36 8.64
N LEU A 179 -9.12 4.84 8.70
CA LEU A 179 -10.28 5.59 9.19
C LEU A 179 -10.17 5.89 10.70
N GLU A 180 -9.70 4.95 11.51
CA GLU A 180 -9.42 5.14 12.94
C GLU A 180 -8.38 6.25 13.16
N HIS A 181 -7.27 6.24 12.41
CA HIS A 181 -6.28 7.31 12.43
C HIS A 181 -6.87 8.68 12.05
N LYS A 182 -7.79 8.73 11.07
CA LYS A 182 -8.48 9.97 10.68
C LYS A 182 -9.51 10.44 11.71
N ALA A 183 -10.17 9.53 12.42
CA ALA A 183 -11.04 9.88 13.54
C ALA A 183 -10.24 10.47 14.71
N ALA A 184 -9.12 9.86 15.08
CA ALA A 184 -8.21 10.38 16.09
C ALA A 184 -7.65 11.77 15.71
N GLU A 185 -7.27 11.98 14.45
CA GLU A 185 -6.81 13.30 13.94
C GLU A 185 -7.88 14.39 14.13
N LYS A 186 -9.17 14.06 13.93
CA LYS A 186 -10.31 14.97 14.14
C LYS A 186 -10.51 15.33 15.61
N ILE A 187 -10.45 14.34 16.50
CA ILE A 187 -10.60 14.52 17.95
C ILE A 187 -9.49 15.41 18.50
N LEU A 188 -8.25 15.24 18.02
CA LEU A 188 -7.09 16.03 18.47
C LEU A 188 -7.06 17.46 17.91
N ASN A 189 -7.77 17.77 16.82
CA ASN A 189 -7.69 19.06 16.12
C ASN A 189 -9.09 19.62 15.76
N PRO A 190 -10.02 19.78 16.71
CA PRO A 190 -11.43 20.08 16.42
C PRO A 190 -11.60 21.38 15.60
N GLY A 191 -10.84 22.43 15.90
CA GLY A 191 -10.90 23.71 15.19
C GLY A 191 -10.51 23.64 13.69
N ARG A 192 -9.78 22.59 13.25
CA ARG A 192 -9.50 22.36 11.81
C ARG A 192 -10.68 21.69 11.09
N PHE A 193 -11.52 20.95 11.81
CA PHE A 193 -12.57 20.11 11.24
C PHE A 193 -13.99 20.59 11.55
N GLN A 194 -14.14 21.70 12.27
CA GLN A 194 -15.39 22.43 12.36
C GLN A 194 -15.81 22.91 10.96
N VAL A 195 -16.69 22.14 10.32
CA VAL A 195 -17.50 22.63 9.21
C VAL A 195 -18.30 23.80 9.77
N ARG A 196 -18.05 25.01 9.27
CA ARG A 196 -18.94 26.14 9.55
C ARG A 196 -20.31 25.75 9.00
N CYS A 197 -21.30 25.60 9.88
CA CYS A 197 -22.69 25.48 9.43
C CYS A 197 -23.04 26.83 8.78
N ASP A 198 -23.27 26.83 7.46
CA ASP A 198 -23.61 28.05 6.77
C ASP A 198 -24.93 28.60 7.32
N ARG A 199 -24.93 29.91 7.62
CA ARG A 199 -26.01 30.65 8.29
C ARG A 199 -27.38 30.54 7.60
N ASN A 200 -27.40 29.99 6.39
CA ASN A 200 -28.59 29.78 5.56
C ASN A 200 -29.44 28.58 6.03
N GLN A 201 -28.90 27.65 6.82
CA GLN A 201 -29.69 26.51 7.34
C GLN A 201 -30.59 26.90 8.54
N LEU A 202 -30.20 27.90 9.33
CA LEU A 202 -30.99 28.42 10.47
C LEU A 202 -32.30 29.12 10.07
N VAL A 203 -32.51 29.40 8.78
CA VAL A 203 -33.72 30.06 8.28
C VAL A 203 -34.86 29.06 8.00
N ALA A 204 -34.57 27.75 7.99
CA ALA A 204 -35.56 26.71 7.65
C ALA A 204 -36.44 26.24 8.82
N GLU A 205 -36.10 26.59 10.08
CA GLU A 205 -36.79 26.11 11.29
C GLU A 205 -37.62 27.19 12.02
N LEU A 206 -38.09 28.22 11.31
CA LEU A 206 -39.17 29.08 11.84
C LEU A 206 -40.54 28.41 11.60
N PRO A 207 -41.36 28.18 12.65
CA PRO A 207 -42.69 27.60 12.49
C PRO A 207 -43.55 28.48 11.59
N LYS A 208 -44.13 27.90 10.54
CA LYS A 208 -45.14 28.59 9.74
C LYS A 208 -46.40 28.77 10.57
N ALA A 209 -46.66 30.02 11.00
CA ALA A 209 -47.94 30.38 11.59
C ALA A 209 -49.06 30.12 10.57
N SER A 210 -50.10 29.41 11.01
CA SER A 210 -51.35 29.26 10.29
C SER A 210 -52.08 30.61 10.21
N ASN A 211 -52.69 30.89 9.07
CA ASN A 211 -54.15 31.15 8.96
C ASN A 211 -54.55 31.18 7.48
N GLN A 212 -55.80 30.81 7.23
CA GLN A 212 -56.44 30.83 5.91
C GLN A 212 -57.10 32.21 5.68
N ASP A 213 -57.21 32.66 4.43
CA ASP A 213 -58.48 32.85 3.73
C ASP A 213 -58.27 33.54 2.36
N GLU A 214 -59.30 33.51 1.51
CA GLU A 214 -59.22 33.61 0.04
C GLU A 214 -59.40 35.03 -0.53
N GLU A 215 -58.84 35.30 -1.73
CA GLU A 215 -59.61 35.90 -2.84
C GLU A 215 -58.95 35.71 -4.23
N TYR A 216 -59.72 35.94 -5.30
CA TYR A 216 -59.51 35.37 -6.64
C TYR A 216 -58.83 36.32 -7.67
N CYS A 217 -58.39 35.73 -8.80
CA CYS A 217 -57.58 36.32 -9.88
C CYS A 217 -58.11 37.62 -10.54
N ASN A 218 -57.20 38.48 -11.02
CA ASN A 218 -56.94 38.58 -12.47
C ASN A 218 -55.69 39.42 -12.91
N ARG A 219 -55.28 39.16 -14.16
CA ARG A 219 -54.08 39.66 -14.87
C ARG A 219 -54.25 41.10 -15.42
N PRO A 220 -53.18 41.81 -15.83
CA PRO A 220 -52.75 41.68 -17.23
C PRO A 220 -51.21 41.70 -17.46
N SER A 221 -50.82 41.49 -18.73
CA SER A 221 -49.46 41.28 -19.20
C SER A 221 -48.98 42.43 -20.11
N SER A 222 -47.84 43.05 -19.79
CA SER A 222 -46.90 43.72 -20.71
C SER A 222 -45.60 44.00 -19.93
N GLY A 223 -44.41 44.18 -20.52
CA GLY A 223 -43.97 44.13 -21.91
C GLY A 223 -42.43 44.04 -21.95
N LYS A 224 -41.84 43.78 -23.12
CA LYS A 224 -40.38 43.58 -23.32
C LYS A 224 -39.61 44.90 -23.22
N THR A 225 -38.35 44.86 -22.77
CA THR A 225 -37.18 45.34 -23.55
C THR A 225 -35.83 44.93 -22.98
N ASP A 226 -34.86 44.79 -23.87
CA ASP A 226 -33.47 44.36 -23.63
C ASP A 226 -32.53 45.51 -23.22
N SER A 227 -31.40 45.19 -22.57
CA SER A 227 -30.07 45.69 -22.97
C SER A 227 -28.92 45.05 -22.15
N ASN A 228 -27.72 45.03 -22.75
CA ASN A 228 -26.57 44.19 -22.38
C ASN A 228 -25.43 44.96 -21.66
N LEU A 229 -24.29 44.25 -21.44
CA LEU A 229 -22.93 44.76 -21.16
C LEU A 229 -22.70 45.31 -19.73
N SER A 230 -21.55 45.13 -19.03
CA SER A 230 -20.30 44.36 -19.24
C SER A 230 -19.32 44.61 -18.07
N THR A 231 -18.18 43.96 -17.80
CA THR A 231 -17.48 42.70 -18.21
C THR A 231 -16.54 42.34 -17.04
N ARG A 232 -16.23 41.05 -16.75
CA ARG A 232 -14.89 40.59 -16.27
C ARG A 232 -14.77 39.05 -16.27
N THR A 233 -14.37 38.48 -17.41
CA THR A 233 -13.03 37.89 -17.62
C THR A 233 -12.70 36.69 -16.71
N GLY A 234 -13.03 35.49 -17.18
CA GLY A 234 -12.51 34.21 -16.71
C GLY A 234 -12.17 33.34 -17.92
N THR A 235 -11.00 32.71 -17.92
CA THR A 235 -10.39 31.97 -19.04
C THR A 235 -11.29 30.86 -19.62
N SER A 236 -11.34 30.79 -20.95
CA SER A 236 -12.04 29.73 -21.67
C SER A 236 -11.24 28.43 -21.69
N ASP A 237 -11.65 27.43 -20.90
CA ASP A 237 -11.25 26.04 -21.10
C ASP A 237 -12.40 25.26 -21.75
N SER A 238 -12.17 24.78 -22.98
CA SER A 238 -13.19 24.07 -23.75
C SER A 238 -13.21 22.58 -23.38
N PHE A 239 -14.21 22.17 -22.60
CA PHE A 239 -14.47 20.75 -22.36
C PHE A 239 -14.93 20.08 -23.67
N LYS A 240 -14.07 19.27 -24.26
CA LYS A 240 -14.43 18.41 -25.40
C LYS A 240 -15.13 17.16 -24.88
N GLU A 241 -16.41 17.01 -25.23
CA GLU A 241 -17.17 15.79 -24.97
C GLU A 241 -16.63 14.62 -25.80
N ILE A 242 -16.19 13.55 -25.13
CA ILE A 242 -15.65 12.35 -25.79
C ILE A 242 -16.79 11.34 -25.96
N LYS A 243 -17.30 11.20 -27.19
CA LYS A 243 -18.25 10.14 -27.53
C LYS A 243 -17.54 8.79 -27.60
N VAL A 244 -17.88 7.89 -26.68
CA VAL A 244 -17.42 6.50 -26.66
C VAL A 244 -18.35 5.65 -27.50
N ASN A 245 -17.86 5.16 -28.66
CA ASN A 245 -18.58 4.15 -29.44
C ASN A 245 -18.44 2.79 -28.74
N GLN A 246 -19.55 2.26 -28.23
CA GLN A 246 -19.60 0.86 -27.78
C GLN A 246 -19.76 -0.07 -28.99
N PRO A 247 -19.00 -1.18 -29.08
CA PRO A 247 -19.18 -2.15 -30.15
C PRO A 247 -20.51 -2.88 -29.99
N VAL A 248 -21.25 -3.03 -31.10
CA VAL A 248 -22.50 -3.78 -31.15
C VAL A 248 -22.23 -5.25 -30.83
N ARG A 249 -22.90 -5.80 -29.82
CA ARG A 249 -22.92 -7.24 -29.58
C ARG A 249 -23.78 -7.89 -30.66
N HIS A 250 -23.15 -8.59 -31.60
CA HIS A 250 -23.87 -9.56 -32.43
C HIS A 250 -24.24 -10.77 -31.56
N SER A 251 -25.54 -11.01 -31.42
CA SER A 251 -26.07 -12.24 -30.84
C SER A 251 -25.78 -13.40 -31.77
N LEU A 252 -24.90 -14.32 -31.37
CA LEU A 252 -24.79 -15.62 -32.02
C LEU A 252 -25.93 -16.50 -31.50
N LEU A 253 -26.97 -16.64 -32.32
CA LEU A 253 -27.87 -17.79 -32.30
C LEU A 253 -27.36 -18.75 -33.38
N ASP A 254 -26.85 -19.90 -32.96
CA ASP A 254 -26.74 -21.11 -33.77
C ASP A 254 -26.53 -22.29 -32.82
N TYR A 255 -27.67 -22.88 -32.41
CA TYR A 255 -27.99 -24.32 -32.20
C TYR A 255 -29.15 -24.49 -31.21
#